data_AF-A0A537J975-F1
#
_entry.id   AF-A0A537J975-F1
#
_cell.length_a   1.000
_cell.length_b   1.000
_cell.length_c   1.000
_cell.angle_alpha   90.00
_cell.angle_beta   90.00
_cell.angle_gamma   90.00
#
_symmetry.space_group_name_H-M   'P 1'
#
loop_
_entity.id
_entity.type
_entity.pdbx_description
1 polymer ?
#
loop_
_entity_poly.entity_id
_entity_poly.type
_entity_poly.pdbx_seq_one_letter_code
_entity_poly.pdbx_strand_id
1 'polypeptide(L)'
;MNDLTGAAYTGDVSVSTFYLNPADVDFNNYMPGNLVGLNSGNQQKILQSFGMTSIEMNNAAGEKLQLASGKTAIITLPIPSAMQATAPATIPLWYVDETKGIWKQEGTANKQGSNYTGTVAHFSFWTAGQLLQDIRLDATFIADSS
;
A
#
# COMPACT_ATOMS: atom_id res chain seq x y z
N MET A 1 -5.92 -15.52 -13.60
CA MET A 1 -5.07 -15.77 -14.78
C MET A 1 -3.68 -16.10 -14.28
N ASN A 2 -2.91 -16.88 -15.03
CA ASN A 2 -1.48 -17.03 -14.75
C ASN A 2 -0.80 -15.64 -14.87
N ASP A 3 -0.04 -15.25 -13.86
CA ASP A 3 0.50 -13.89 -13.74
C ASP A 3 1.52 -13.58 -14.85
N LEU A 4 2.37 -14.55 -15.17
CA LEU A 4 3.44 -14.39 -16.16
C LEU A 4 2.94 -14.41 -17.61
N THR A 5 2.06 -15.36 -17.93
CA THR A 5 1.64 -15.63 -19.32
C THR A 5 0.33 -14.95 -19.69
N GLY A 6 -0.45 -14.53 -18.68
CA GLY A 6 -1.79 -14.01 -18.84
C GLY A 6 -2.85 -15.05 -19.23
N ALA A 7 -2.49 -16.34 -19.32
CA ALA A 7 -3.43 -17.39 -19.66
C ALA A 7 -4.57 -17.51 -18.62
N ALA A 8 -5.78 -17.81 -19.10
CA ALA A 8 -6.89 -18.13 -18.21
C ALA A 8 -6.52 -19.32 -17.33
N TYR A 9 -6.87 -19.23 -16.05
CA TYR A 9 -6.65 -20.31 -15.08
C TYR A 9 -7.99 -20.72 -14.50
N THR A 10 -8.23 -22.02 -14.49
CA THR A 10 -9.39 -22.66 -13.88
C THR A 10 -8.88 -23.77 -12.98
N GLY A 11 -9.15 -23.68 -11.68
CA GLY A 11 -8.68 -24.64 -10.70
C GLY A 11 -8.69 -24.04 -9.31
N ASP A 12 -8.23 -24.82 -8.34
CA ASP A 12 -8.12 -24.35 -6.96
C ASP A 12 -7.06 -23.27 -6.84
N VAL A 13 -7.39 -22.27 -6.02
CA VAL A 13 -6.56 -21.09 -5.80
C VAL A 13 -6.31 -20.94 -4.31
N SER A 14 -5.05 -20.77 -3.93
CA SER A 14 -4.66 -20.32 -2.60
C SER A 14 -4.44 -18.81 -2.63
N VAL A 15 -4.96 -18.11 -1.62
CA VAL A 15 -4.71 -16.68 -1.40
C VAL A 15 -4.01 -16.52 -0.06
N SER A 16 -2.85 -15.87 -0.10
CA SER A 16 -2.06 -15.56 1.07
C SER A 16 -2.04 -14.04 1.27
N THR A 17 -2.22 -13.60 2.51
CA THR A 17 -2.12 -12.18 2.87
C THR A 17 -1.17 -12.01 4.05
N PHE A 18 -0.43 -10.91 4.04
CA PHE A 18 0.39 -10.51 5.16
C PHE A 18 0.12 -9.05 5.49
N TYR A 19 -0.30 -8.77 6.72
CA TYR A 19 -0.54 -7.41 7.18
C TYR A 19 0.74 -6.82 7.76
N LEU A 20 1.07 -5.60 7.32
CA LEU A 20 2.17 -4.81 7.84
C LEU A 20 1.57 -3.66 8.65
N ASN A 21 1.90 -3.62 9.95
CA ASN A 21 1.36 -2.63 10.87
C ASN A 21 2.18 -1.33 10.81
N PRO A 22 1.64 -0.21 10.29
CA PRO A 22 2.39 1.04 10.20
C PRO A 22 2.64 1.73 11.54
N ALA A 23 2.05 1.24 12.64
CA ALA A 23 2.35 1.70 13.99
C ALA A 23 3.49 0.90 14.67
N ASP A 24 4.04 -0.10 13.98
CA ASP A 24 5.22 -0.83 14.44
C ASP A 24 6.46 0.06 14.37
N VAL A 25 7.29 0.02 15.42
CA VAL A 25 8.56 0.74 15.51
C VAL A 25 9.53 0.33 14.42
N ASP A 26 9.49 -0.95 14.01
CA ASP A 26 10.37 -1.51 12.99
C ASP A 26 9.74 -1.50 11.59
N PHE A 27 8.58 -0.86 11.40
CA PHE A 27 7.83 -0.87 10.13
C PHE A 27 8.70 -0.53 8.91
N ASN A 28 9.58 0.46 9.03
CA ASN A 28 10.46 0.89 7.94
C ASN A 28 11.50 -0.16 7.53
N ASN A 29 11.78 -1.15 8.38
CA ASN A 29 12.77 -2.19 8.13
C ASN A 29 12.22 -3.33 7.28
N TYR A 30 10.90 -3.52 7.24
CA TYR A 30 10.26 -4.66 6.56
C TYR A 30 9.17 -4.26 5.55
N MET A 31 8.80 -2.98 5.48
CA MET A 31 7.90 -2.51 4.42
C MET A 31 8.59 -2.56 3.04
N PRO A 32 7.85 -2.85 1.97
CA PRO A 32 8.37 -2.78 0.61
C PRO A 32 8.53 -1.32 0.12
N GLY A 33 9.51 -1.10 -0.74
CA GLY A 33 9.80 0.22 -1.30
C GLY A 33 10.30 1.22 -0.24
N ASN A 34 10.13 2.52 -0.49
CA ASN A 34 10.67 3.59 0.35
C ASN A 34 9.61 4.60 0.84
N LEU A 35 8.32 4.24 0.77
CA LEU A 35 7.19 5.15 1.03
C LEU A 35 7.24 6.47 0.27
N VAL A 36 7.88 6.52 -0.90
CA VAL A 36 7.76 7.66 -1.81
C VAL A 36 6.62 7.37 -2.78
N GLY A 37 5.52 8.11 -2.62
CA GLY A 37 4.36 8.04 -3.51
C GLY A 37 4.52 8.98 -4.69
N LEU A 38 4.31 8.48 -5.90
CA LEU A 38 4.15 9.31 -7.10
C LEU A 38 2.66 9.63 -7.28
N ASN A 39 2.26 10.87 -6.98
CA ASN A 39 0.86 11.27 -7.14
C ASN A 39 0.48 11.48 -8.61
N SER A 40 -0.81 11.72 -8.88
CA SER A 40 -1.34 11.98 -10.24
C SER A 40 -0.75 13.21 -10.93
N GLY A 41 -0.05 14.09 -10.20
CA GLY A 41 0.71 15.23 -10.70
C GLY A 41 2.22 14.98 -10.83
N ASN A 42 2.69 13.73 -10.75
CA ASN A 42 4.11 13.34 -10.74
C ASN A 42 4.96 13.93 -9.61
N GLN A 43 4.35 14.35 -8.50
CA GLN A 43 5.09 14.81 -7.34
C GLN A 43 5.44 13.62 -6.44
N GLN A 44 6.70 13.53 -6.06
CA GLN A 44 7.18 12.60 -5.04
C GLN A 44 6.99 13.21 -3.66
N LYS A 45 6.17 12.59 -2.83
CA LYS A 45 5.99 12.96 -1.42
C LYS A 45 6.06 11.72 -0.53
N ILE A 46 6.38 11.94 0.75
CA ILE A 46 6.38 10.89 1.75
C ILE A 46 4.94 10.41 1.94
N LEU A 47 4.74 9.11 1.82
CA LEU A 47 3.47 8.42 1.98
C LEU A 47 3.33 7.93 3.42
N GLN A 48 2.34 8.46 4.14
CA GLN A 48 1.94 7.92 5.44
C GLN A 48 0.93 6.80 5.23
N SER A 49 1.28 5.58 5.65
CA SER A 49 0.37 4.43 5.66
C SER A 49 -0.54 4.44 6.88
N PHE A 50 -1.81 4.04 6.70
CA PHE A 50 -2.78 3.76 7.76
C PHE A 50 -3.16 2.27 7.84
N GLY A 51 -2.46 1.43 7.10
CA GLY A 51 -2.65 -0.01 7.03
C GLY A 51 -2.08 -0.51 5.71
N MET A 52 -1.29 -1.57 5.76
CA MET A 52 -0.61 -2.12 4.59
C MET A 52 -0.76 -3.64 4.56
N THR A 53 -0.88 -4.21 3.37
CA THR A 53 -0.96 -5.65 3.16
C THR A 53 -0.16 -6.05 1.93
N SER A 54 0.42 -7.25 1.96
CA SER A 54 0.70 -8.01 0.73
C SER A 54 -0.46 -8.95 0.45
N ILE A 55 -0.71 -9.22 -0.83
CA ILE A 55 -1.67 -10.23 -1.29
C ILE A 55 -0.98 -11.01 -2.40
N GLU A 56 -0.91 -12.32 -2.25
CA GLU A 56 -0.41 -13.23 -3.27
C GLU A 56 -1.45 -14.31 -3.56
N MET A 57 -1.52 -14.71 -4.82
CA MET A 57 -2.42 -15.76 -5.29
C MET A 57 -1.60 -16.80 -6.04
N ASN A 58 -1.78 -18.07 -5.72
CA ASN A 58 -1.02 -19.16 -6.31
C ASN A 58 -1.92 -20.37 -6.58
N ASN A 59 -1.54 -21.18 -7.57
CA ASN A 59 -2.10 -22.52 -7.73
C ASN A 59 -1.36 -23.57 -6.89
N ALA A 60 -1.82 -24.82 -6.91
CA ALA A 60 -1.22 -25.93 -6.19
C ALA A 60 0.24 -26.25 -6.59
N ALA A 61 0.66 -25.86 -7.80
CA ALA A 61 2.04 -26.00 -8.26
C ALA A 61 2.96 -24.83 -7.83
N GLY A 62 2.40 -23.84 -7.12
CA GLY A 62 3.13 -22.65 -6.66
C GLY A 62 3.22 -21.53 -7.70
N GLU A 63 2.62 -21.70 -8.89
CA GLU A 63 2.64 -20.66 -9.92
C GLU A 63 1.82 -19.45 -9.48
N LYS A 64 2.39 -18.24 -9.64
CA LYS A 64 1.69 -16.99 -9.33
C LYS A 64 0.51 -16.78 -10.29
N LEU A 65 -0.59 -16.35 -9.70
CA LEU A 65 -1.82 -15.99 -10.38
C LEU A 65 -2.17 -14.53 -10.08
N GLN A 66 -2.99 -13.96 -10.96
CA GLN A 66 -3.59 -12.65 -10.79
C GLN A 66 -5.09 -12.66 -11.05
N LEU A 67 -5.76 -11.59 -10.61
CA LEU A 67 -7.12 -11.29 -11.06
C LEU A 67 -7.16 -11.20 -12.58
N ALA A 68 -8.21 -11.74 -13.19
CA ALA A 68 -8.40 -11.62 -14.62
C ALA A 68 -8.66 -10.15 -15.01
N SER A 69 -8.27 -9.75 -16.23
CA SER A 69 -8.52 -8.38 -16.72
C SER A 69 -9.99 -7.97 -16.55
N GLY A 70 -10.20 -6.76 -16.02
CA GLY A 70 -11.53 -6.22 -15.71
C GLY A 70 -12.21 -6.83 -14.47
N LYS A 71 -11.55 -7.74 -13.75
CA LYS A 71 -12.02 -8.23 -12.44
C LYS A 71 -11.37 -7.44 -11.33
N THR A 72 -12.08 -7.36 -10.21
CA THR A 72 -11.64 -6.65 -9.02
C THR A 72 -11.89 -7.48 -7.78
N ALA A 73 -11.23 -7.11 -6.69
CA ALA A 73 -11.43 -7.68 -5.36
C ALA A 73 -11.60 -6.56 -4.33
N ILE A 74 -12.23 -6.87 -3.21
CA ILE A 74 -12.33 -5.96 -2.08
C ILE A 74 -11.23 -6.32 -1.08
N ILE A 75 -10.48 -5.32 -0.62
CA ILE A 75 -9.53 -5.47 0.48
C ILE A 75 -10.05 -4.71 1.70
N THR A 76 -9.78 -5.26 2.88
CA THR A 76 -10.07 -4.63 4.17
C THR A 76 -8.78 -4.55 4.97
N LEU A 77 -8.39 -3.35 5.34
CA LEU A 77 -7.15 -3.05 6.05
C LEU A 77 -7.49 -2.55 7.46
N PRO A 78 -7.02 -3.22 8.52
CA PRO A 78 -7.19 -2.70 9.87
C PRO A 78 -6.35 -1.44 10.06
N ILE A 79 -6.96 -0.45 10.70
CA ILE A 79 -6.31 0.81 11.09
C ILE A 79 -5.74 0.60 12.50
N PRO A 80 -4.43 0.74 12.70
CA PRO A 80 -3.84 0.63 14.04
C PRO A 80 -4.52 1.59 15.01
N SER A 81 -4.78 1.15 16.24
CA SER A 81 -5.52 1.91 17.24
C SER A 81 -4.99 3.33 17.44
N ALA A 82 -3.65 3.48 17.48
CA ALA A 82 -2.95 4.76 17.62
C ALA A 82 -3.22 5.75 16.47
N MET A 83 -3.67 5.27 15.31
CA MET A 83 -3.91 6.08 14.11
C MET A 83 -5.41 6.32 13.83
N GLN A 84 -6.31 5.63 14.54
CA GLN A 84 -7.75 5.70 14.25
C GLN A 84 -8.34 7.10 14.43
N ALA A 85 -7.82 7.90 15.36
CA ALA A 85 -8.30 9.25 15.63
C ALA A 85 -8.01 10.22 14.48
N THR A 86 -6.89 10.04 13.77
CA THR A 86 -6.45 10.91 12.66
C THR A 86 -6.73 10.32 11.28
N ALA A 87 -7.18 9.06 11.22
CA ALA A 87 -7.52 8.37 9.99
C ALA A 87 -8.73 9.02 9.27
N PRO A 88 -8.56 9.57 8.05
CA PRO A 88 -9.62 10.27 7.31
C PRO A 88 -10.76 9.34 6.87
N ALA A 89 -11.93 9.91 6.54
CA ALA A 89 -13.10 9.13 6.12
C ALA A 89 -12.89 8.40 4.78
N THR A 90 -12.19 9.04 3.83
CA THR A 90 -11.79 8.47 2.54
C THR A 90 -10.29 8.70 2.37
N ILE A 91 -9.58 7.70 1.85
CA ILE A 91 -8.13 7.73 1.68
C ILE A 91 -7.72 7.11 0.34
N PRO A 92 -6.70 7.64 -0.35
CA PRO A 92 -6.17 6.99 -1.53
C PRO A 92 -5.57 5.61 -1.20
N LEU A 93 -5.74 4.68 -2.14
CA LEU A 93 -5.03 3.40 -2.12
C LEU A 93 -3.78 3.52 -3.00
N TRP A 94 -2.72 2.85 -2.57
CA TRP A 94 -1.44 2.83 -3.26
C TRP A 94 -0.93 1.41 -3.36
N TYR A 95 -0.31 1.07 -4.48
CA TYR A 95 0.40 -0.20 -4.67
C TYR A 95 1.87 0.03 -4.98
N VAL A 96 2.72 -0.97 -4.70
CA VAL A 96 4.13 -0.92 -5.12
C VAL A 96 4.26 -1.36 -6.56
N ASP A 97 4.78 -0.48 -7.42
CA ASP A 97 5.32 -0.89 -8.72
C ASP A 97 6.68 -1.55 -8.46
N GLU A 98 6.69 -2.89 -8.40
CA GLU A 98 7.90 -3.67 -8.09
C GLU A 98 9.02 -3.50 -9.14
N THR A 99 8.69 -3.09 -10.37
CA THR A 99 9.71 -2.81 -11.40
C THR A 99 10.46 -1.51 -11.09
N LYS A 100 9.77 -0.53 -10.51
CA LYS A 100 10.32 0.79 -10.21
C LYS A 100 10.65 1.00 -8.73
N GLY A 101 10.17 0.12 -7.85
CA GLY A 101 10.30 0.24 -6.39
C GLY A 101 9.54 1.44 -5.80
N ILE A 102 8.54 1.98 -6.50
CA ILE A 102 7.79 3.19 -6.07
C ILE A 102 6.32 2.88 -5.80
N TRP A 103 5.71 3.65 -4.92
CA TRP A 103 4.29 3.57 -4.66
C TRP A 103 3.50 4.39 -5.70
N LYS A 104 2.50 3.75 -6.32
CA LYS A 104 1.58 4.37 -7.28
C LYS A 104 0.17 4.39 -6.73
N GLN A 105 -0.50 5.52 -6.89
CA GLN A 105 -1.89 5.67 -6.47
C GLN A 105 -2.83 4.94 -7.44
N GLU A 106 -3.72 4.12 -6.90
CA GLU A 106 -4.80 3.49 -7.66
C GLU A 106 -6.01 3.27 -6.74
N GLY A 107 -7.15 3.87 -7.08
CA GLY A 107 -8.38 3.73 -6.31
C GLY A 107 -8.36 4.48 -4.97
N THR A 108 -9.39 4.18 -4.16
CA THR A 108 -9.60 4.77 -2.83
C THR A 108 -10.22 3.74 -1.90
N ALA A 109 -10.07 3.96 -0.60
CA ALA A 109 -10.74 3.19 0.44
C ALA A 109 -11.55 4.12 1.36
N ASN A 110 -12.62 3.59 1.93
CA ASN A 110 -13.47 4.28 2.87
C ASN A 110 -13.36 3.66 4.25
N LYS A 111 -13.32 4.51 5.28
CA LYS A 111 -13.28 4.10 6.68
C LYS A 111 -14.62 3.51 7.10
N GLN A 112 -14.60 2.30 7.63
CA GLN A 112 -15.74 1.58 8.18
C GLN A 112 -15.36 1.06 9.57
N GLY A 113 -15.76 1.80 10.61
CA GLY A 113 -15.30 1.53 11.98
C GLY A 113 -13.79 1.68 12.11
N SER A 114 -13.11 0.59 12.48
CA SER A 114 -11.66 0.52 12.66
C SER A 114 -10.90 0.05 11.41
N ASN A 115 -11.56 -0.03 10.25
CA ASN A 115 -10.95 -0.55 9.02
C ASN A 115 -11.09 0.42 7.86
N TYR A 116 -10.20 0.31 6.88
CA TYR A 116 -10.40 0.83 5.52
C TYR A 116 -10.83 -0.29 4.60
N THR A 117 -11.87 -0.05 3.80
CA THR A 117 -12.34 -0.99 2.77
C THR A 117 -12.31 -0.33 1.40
N GLY A 118 -11.70 -0.99 0.42
CA GLY A 118 -11.58 -0.48 -0.94
C GLY A 118 -11.46 -1.60 -1.97
N THR A 119 -11.54 -1.23 -3.24
CA THR A 119 -11.52 -2.17 -4.38
C THR A 119 -10.17 -2.08 -5.09
N VAL A 120 -9.58 -3.23 -5.41
CA VAL A 120 -8.30 -3.35 -6.14
C VAL A 120 -8.47 -4.17 -7.42
N ALA A 121 -7.69 -3.85 -8.45
CA ALA A 121 -7.73 -4.55 -9.74
C ALA A 121 -6.64 -5.62 -9.87
N HIS A 122 -5.67 -5.65 -8.96
CA HIS A 122 -4.58 -6.62 -8.96
C HIS A 122 -4.08 -6.90 -7.54
N PHE A 123 -3.39 -8.02 -7.36
CA PHE A 123 -2.76 -8.39 -6.10
C PHE A 123 -1.27 -8.05 -6.13
N SER A 124 -0.84 -7.41 -5.06
CA SER A 124 0.52 -6.89 -4.84
C SER A 124 0.61 -6.44 -3.39
N PHE A 125 1.60 -5.63 -3.05
CA PHE A 125 1.53 -4.78 -1.87
C PHE A 125 0.54 -3.64 -2.09
N TRP A 126 -0.27 -3.36 -1.07
CA TRP A 126 -1.25 -2.28 -1.03
C TRP A 126 -1.17 -1.55 0.30
N THR A 127 -1.35 -0.23 0.28
CA THR A 127 -1.54 0.58 1.49
C THR A 127 -2.65 1.61 1.29
N ALA A 128 -3.46 1.78 2.34
CA ALA A 128 -4.26 2.99 2.50
C ALA A 128 -3.33 4.09 2.99
N GLY A 129 -3.19 5.18 2.24
CA GLY A 129 -2.19 6.20 2.60
C GLY A 129 -2.46 7.58 2.05
N GLN A 130 -1.99 8.58 2.81
CA GLN A 130 -2.02 9.98 2.42
C GLN A 130 -0.59 10.50 2.27
N LEU A 131 -0.41 11.43 1.33
CA LEU A 131 0.86 12.14 1.23
C LEU A 131 0.95 13.13 2.38
N LEU A 132 2.06 13.09 3.11
CA LEU A 132 2.34 14.10 4.11
C LEU A 132 2.44 15.48 3.43
N GLN A 133 1.84 16.48 4.08
CA GLN A 133 2.07 17.87 3.69
C GLN A 133 3.52 18.24 3.96
N ASP A 134 4.04 19.23 3.23
CA ASP A 134 5.43 19.64 3.34
C ASP A 134 5.72 20.09 4.78
N ILE A 135 6.66 19.42 5.45
CA ILE A 135 7.14 19.84 6.76
C ILE A 135 8.18 20.93 6.50
N ARG A 136 7.88 22.17 6.89
CA ARG A 136 8.88 23.24 6.90
C ARG A 136 9.75 23.09 8.13
N LEU A 137 11.04 22.83 7.92
CA LEU A 137 12.02 22.75 8.99
C LEU A 137 12.79 24.08 9.03
N ASP A 138 12.46 24.93 10.01
CA ASP A 138 13.24 26.14 10.27
C ASP A 138 14.34 25.79 11.28
N ALA A 139 15.61 25.88 10.85
CA ALA A 139 16.77 25.67 11.71
C ALA A 139 17.64 26.94 11.73
N THR A 140 18.13 27.31 12.91
CA THR A 140 19.16 28.36 13.07
C THR A 140 20.47 27.69 13.43
N PHE A 141 21.49 27.85 12.59
CA PHE A 141 22.84 27.43 12.91
C PHE A 141 23.54 28.56 13.67
N ILE A 142 24.02 28.26 14.87
CA ILE A 142 24.97 29.13 15.58
C ILE A 142 26.36 28.64 15.15
N ALA A 143 27.08 29.46 14.39
CA ALA A 143 28.49 29.21 14.12
C ALA A 143 29.27 29.53 15.40
N ASP A 144 29.96 28.55 15.97
CA ASP A 144 30.90 28.78 17.06
C ASP A 144 32.18 29.37 16.46
N SER A 145 32.55 30.57 16.90
CA SER A 145 33.79 31.22 16.49
C SER A 145 34.89 30.84 17.48
N SER A 146 35.61 29.76 17.18
CA SER A 146 36.86 29.37 17.85
C SER A 146 38.03 30.26 17.45
#